data_AF-A0A4Y8SBG9-F1
#
_entry.id   AF-A0A4Y8SBG9-F1
#
_cell.length_a   1.000
_cell.length_b   1.000
_cell.length_c   1.000
_cell.angle_alpha   90.00
_cell.angle_beta   90.00
_cell.angle_gamma   90.00
#
_symmetry.space_group_name_H-M   'P 1'
#
loop_
_entity.id
_entity.type
_entity.pdbx_description
1 polymer ?
#
loop_
_entity_poly.entity_id
_entity_poly.type
_entity_poly.pdbx_seq_one_letter_code
_entity_poly.pdbx_strand_id
1 'polypeptide(L)'
;MIRFALTLFVALACDISCMAQEHIKPYNVPGKMAGIKQPTEMACWITVYTIMTNWKDGKSATVAQTADALGEPWLTYFKTDTGLPPDDEQKFMKQGGLKSEPPASYMLIAYADWLKQHGPVWIVTGGLRGRHARLLTGIDGDGTYDKTDFIFIDPATGTTVKENARKFFDKYEREAKLANIYNWELHLQIFHF
;
A
#
# COMPACT_ATOMS: atom_id res chain seq x y z
N MET A 1 -40.49 58.17 -0.41
CA MET A 1 -40.97 57.46 -1.60
C MET A 1 -40.08 56.26 -1.84
N ILE A 2 -40.69 55.08 -1.88
CA ILE A 2 -40.11 53.75 -2.09
C ILE A 2 -39.57 53.62 -3.51
N ARG A 3 -38.39 53.00 -3.70
CA ARG A 3 -38.16 51.98 -4.75
C ARG A 3 -37.07 50.98 -4.33
N PHE A 4 -37.44 49.71 -4.44
CA PHE A 4 -36.68 48.49 -4.19
C PHE A 4 -35.76 48.12 -5.36
N ALA A 5 -34.65 47.46 -5.01
CA ALA A 5 -33.95 46.34 -5.67
C ALA A 5 -33.56 46.41 -7.16
N LEU A 6 -32.26 46.18 -7.45
CA LEU A 6 -31.87 44.91 -8.08
C LEU A 6 -30.37 44.62 -7.84
N THR A 7 -30.14 43.47 -7.22
CA THR A 7 -28.87 42.79 -7.00
C THR A 7 -28.24 42.40 -8.33
N LEU A 8 -26.95 42.67 -8.53
CA LEU A 8 -26.11 41.82 -9.37
C LEU A 8 -24.71 41.73 -8.75
N PHE A 9 -24.55 40.72 -7.90
CA PHE A 9 -23.23 40.17 -7.58
C PHE A 9 -22.66 39.59 -8.87
N VAL A 10 -21.69 40.26 -9.49
CA VAL A 10 -20.79 39.58 -10.43
C VAL A 10 -19.81 38.80 -9.57
N ALA A 11 -20.24 37.61 -9.18
CA ALA A 11 -19.36 36.62 -8.58
C ALA A 11 -18.28 36.29 -9.61
N LEU A 12 -17.04 36.56 -9.22
CA LEU A 12 -15.86 35.73 -9.43
C LEU A 12 -16.12 34.60 -10.45
N ALA A 13 -15.74 34.81 -11.71
CA ALA A 13 -15.27 33.71 -12.53
C ALA A 13 -13.94 33.25 -11.91
N CYS A 14 -14.03 32.59 -10.75
CA CYS A 14 -12.95 31.79 -10.21
C CYS A 14 -12.81 30.65 -11.22
N ASP A 15 -11.66 30.61 -11.89
CA ASP A 15 -11.29 29.62 -12.87
C ASP A 15 -11.68 28.21 -12.42
N ILE A 16 -12.82 27.69 -12.90
CA ILE A 16 -13.16 26.27 -12.81
C ILE A 16 -12.12 25.43 -13.59
N SER A 17 -11.29 26.08 -14.42
CA SER A 17 -10.16 25.48 -15.12
C SER A 17 -8.86 25.39 -14.30
N CYS A 18 -8.82 25.83 -13.04
CA CYS A 18 -7.62 25.80 -12.19
C CYS A 18 -7.68 24.75 -11.06
N MET A 19 -8.53 23.72 -11.19
CA MET A 19 -8.24 22.43 -10.56
C MET A 19 -7.69 21.53 -11.66
N ALA A 20 -6.52 21.89 -12.20
CA ALA A 20 -5.78 20.98 -13.06
C ALA A 20 -5.59 19.70 -12.24
N GLN A 21 -6.29 18.64 -12.63
CA GLN A 21 -6.06 17.32 -12.07
C GLN A 21 -4.57 17.06 -12.23
N GLU A 22 -3.82 17.02 -11.13
CA GLU A 22 -2.40 16.73 -11.21
C GLU A 22 -2.28 15.37 -11.91
N HIS A 23 -1.81 15.40 -13.14
CA HIS A 23 -1.62 14.21 -13.92
C HIS A 23 -0.55 13.41 -13.21
N ILE A 24 -0.95 12.24 -12.67
CA ILE A 24 0.00 11.31 -12.09
C ILE A 24 0.93 10.89 -13.21
N LYS A 25 2.20 11.27 -13.12
CA LYS A 25 3.21 10.77 -14.03
C LYS A 25 3.53 9.32 -13.66
N PRO A 26 3.64 8.42 -14.65
CA PRO A 26 4.13 7.08 -14.40
C PRO A 26 5.44 7.11 -13.61
N TYR A 27 5.51 6.28 -12.57
CA TYR A 27 6.65 6.21 -11.68
C TYR A 27 6.89 4.77 -11.25
N ASN A 28 8.15 4.34 -11.37
CA ASN A 28 8.63 3.11 -10.77
C ASN A 28 9.72 3.46 -9.78
N VAL A 29 9.68 2.83 -8.62
CA VAL A 29 10.72 3.01 -7.60
C VAL A 29 12.06 2.57 -8.19
N PRO A 30 13.09 3.43 -8.19
CA PRO A 30 14.42 3.07 -8.66
C PRO A 30 15.06 1.97 -7.82
N GLY A 31 16.00 1.23 -8.41
CA GLY A 31 16.76 0.18 -7.74
C GLY A 31 16.27 -1.23 -8.08
N LYS A 32 17.04 -2.23 -7.66
CA LYS A 32 16.75 -3.63 -7.96
C LYS A 32 15.80 -4.20 -6.90
N MET A 33 14.65 -4.68 -7.36
CA MET A 33 13.70 -5.44 -6.54
C MET A 33 13.46 -6.78 -7.22
N ALA A 34 14.13 -7.83 -6.71
CA ALA A 34 13.86 -9.17 -7.18
C ALA A 34 12.52 -9.64 -6.60
N GLY A 35 11.64 -10.17 -7.45
CA GLY A 35 10.44 -10.85 -6.98
C GLY A 35 10.84 -12.11 -6.20
N ILE A 36 10.38 -12.19 -4.96
CA ILE A 36 10.61 -13.36 -4.09
C ILE A 36 9.26 -14.03 -3.88
N LYS A 37 9.17 -15.32 -4.19
CA LYS A 37 8.01 -16.13 -3.87
C LYS A 37 8.07 -16.55 -2.39
N GLN A 38 6.98 -16.37 -1.66
CA GLN A 38 6.87 -16.80 -0.28
C GLN A 38 7.02 -18.34 -0.19
N PRO A 39 7.79 -18.85 0.78
CA PRO A 39 8.06 -20.28 0.90
C PRO A 39 6.86 -21.08 1.43
N THR A 40 5.95 -20.44 2.16
CA THR A 40 4.75 -21.06 2.77
C THR A 40 3.56 -20.11 2.66
N GLU A 41 2.34 -20.58 2.96
CA GLU A 41 1.09 -19.84 2.68
C GLU A 41 0.94 -18.56 3.51
N MET A 42 1.47 -18.54 4.74
CA MET A 42 1.33 -17.39 5.65
C MET A 42 2.57 -16.48 5.70
N ALA A 43 3.61 -16.77 4.91
CA ALA A 43 4.87 -16.02 4.90
C ALA A 43 4.85 -14.75 4.01
N CYS A 44 3.67 -14.26 3.57
CA CYS A 44 3.57 -13.08 2.71
C CYS A 44 4.19 -11.83 3.37
N TRP A 45 3.93 -11.61 4.66
CA TRP A 45 4.41 -10.46 5.44
C TRP A 45 5.95 -10.39 5.48
N ILE A 46 6.60 -11.51 5.85
CA ILE A 46 8.06 -11.56 5.95
C ILE A 46 8.72 -11.54 4.57
N THR A 47 8.06 -12.08 3.55
CA THR A 47 8.55 -12.02 2.17
C THR A 47 8.55 -10.60 1.64
N VAL A 48 7.46 -9.85 1.84
CA VAL A 48 7.40 -8.42 1.48
C VAL A 48 8.46 -7.62 2.23
N TYR A 49 8.59 -7.83 3.55
CA TYR A 49 9.64 -7.20 4.35
C TYR A 49 11.04 -7.50 3.81
N THR A 50 11.31 -8.76 3.44
CA THR A 50 12.59 -9.18 2.85
C THR A 50 12.89 -8.45 1.54
N ILE A 51 11.90 -8.28 0.66
CA ILE A 51 12.09 -7.54 -0.60
C ILE A 51 12.40 -6.07 -0.31
N MET A 52 11.66 -5.46 0.64
CA MET A 52 11.88 -4.07 1.06
C MET A 52 13.27 -3.86 1.65
N THR A 53 13.72 -4.72 2.57
CA THR A 53 15.06 -4.60 3.18
C THR A 53 16.17 -4.86 2.18
N ASN A 54 16.00 -5.82 1.28
CA ASN A 54 16.95 -6.05 0.19
C ASN A 54 17.09 -4.82 -0.73
N TRP A 55 15.98 -4.18 -1.06
CA TRP A 55 15.99 -2.93 -1.83
C TRP A 55 16.70 -1.80 -1.07
N LYS A 56 16.33 -1.57 0.20
CA LYS A 56 16.87 -0.49 1.02
C LYS A 56 18.37 -0.62 1.24
N ASP A 57 18.84 -1.83 1.51
CA ASP A 57 20.23 -2.10 1.87
C ASP A 57 21.11 -2.46 0.66
N GLY A 58 20.54 -2.61 -0.54
CA GLY A 58 21.25 -3.12 -1.71
C GLY A 58 21.74 -4.56 -1.56
N LYS A 59 20.99 -5.39 -0.80
CA LYS A 59 21.35 -6.78 -0.46
C LYS A 59 20.50 -7.79 -1.22
N SER A 60 20.81 -9.07 -1.03
CA SER A 60 20.03 -10.20 -1.59
C SER A 60 19.93 -11.33 -0.55
N ALA A 61 19.29 -11.01 0.58
CA ALA A 61 18.95 -11.98 1.61
C ALA A 61 17.71 -12.81 1.20
N THR A 62 17.68 -14.05 1.69
CA THR A 62 16.49 -14.92 1.62
C THR A 62 15.48 -14.58 2.71
N VAL A 63 14.24 -15.06 2.56
CA VAL A 63 13.18 -14.89 3.57
C VAL A 63 13.59 -15.51 4.91
N ALA A 64 14.21 -16.70 4.88
CA ALA A 64 14.69 -17.37 6.09
C ALA A 64 15.82 -16.59 6.80
N GLN A 65 16.77 -16.03 6.05
CA GLN A 65 17.82 -15.18 6.62
C GLN A 65 17.25 -13.90 7.25
N THR A 66 16.21 -13.32 6.64
CA THR A 66 15.55 -12.13 7.18
C THR A 66 14.78 -12.45 8.45
N ALA A 67 14.04 -13.57 8.50
CA ALA A 67 13.36 -14.04 9.69
C ALA A 67 14.35 -14.34 10.84
N ASP A 68 15.47 -14.99 10.53
CA ASP A 68 16.53 -15.30 11.49
C ASP A 68 17.15 -14.02 12.07
N ALA A 69 17.46 -13.04 11.22
CA ALA A 69 18.01 -11.75 11.64
C ALA A 69 17.05 -10.92 12.51
N LEU A 70 15.74 -11.07 12.30
CA LEU A 70 14.72 -10.46 13.14
C LEU A 70 14.59 -11.15 14.51
N GLY A 71 14.91 -12.44 14.61
CA GLY A 71 14.81 -13.21 15.85
C GLY A 71 13.38 -13.43 16.34
N GLU A 72 13.22 -13.76 17.62
CA GLU A 72 11.91 -14.05 18.22
C GLU A 72 11.09 -12.78 18.50
N PRO A 73 9.75 -12.83 18.38
CA PRO A 73 8.92 -14.00 18.03
C PRO A 73 8.76 -14.25 16.52
N TRP A 74 9.34 -13.40 15.67
CA TRP A 74 9.14 -13.39 14.22
C TRP A 74 9.65 -14.66 13.55
N LEU A 75 10.78 -15.18 14.03
CA LEU A 75 11.34 -16.44 13.58
C LEU A 75 10.39 -17.61 13.87
N THR A 76 9.78 -17.65 15.06
CA THR A 76 8.75 -18.66 15.36
C THR A 76 7.56 -18.53 14.42
N TYR A 77 6.98 -17.33 14.25
CA TYR A 77 5.84 -17.15 13.33
C TYR A 77 6.15 -17.60 11.91
N PHE A 78 7.35 -17.29 11.42
CA PHE A 78 7.80 -17.78 10.12
C PHE A 78 7.91 -19.31 10.07
N LYS A 79 8.54 -19.93 11.07
CA LYS A 79 8.75 -21.39 11.12
C LYS A 79 7.46 -22.18 11.32
N THR A 80 6.47 -21.61 12.01
CA THR A 80 5.17 -22.24 12.27
C THR A 80 4.10 -21.85 11.26
N ASP A 81 4.49 -21.28 10.12
CA ASP A 81 3.60 -20.81 9.05
C ASP A 81 2.43 -19.96 9.59
N THR A 82 2.75 -19.01 10.45
CA THR A 82 1.79 -18.11 11.09
C THR A 82 1.90 -16.72 10.44
N GLY A 83 0.74 -16.16 10.10
CA GLY A 83 0.67 -14.78 9.62
C GLY A 83 1.11 -13.81 10.71
N LEU A 84 1.43 -12.57 10.35
CA LEU A 84 1.71 -11.54 11.34
C LEU A 84 0.47 -11.29 12.21
N PRO A 85 0.51 -11.57 13.54
CA PRO A 85 -0.63 -11.36 14.40
C PRO A 85 -0.95 -9.86 14.53
N PRO A 86 -2.24 -9.45 14.53
CA PRO A 86 -2.64 -8.06 14.69
C PRO A 86 -2.00 -7.35 15.89
N ASP A 87 -1.99 -8.00 17.06
CA ASP A 87 -1.48 -7.44 18.32
C ASP A 87 0.04 -7.22 18.30
N ASP A 88 0.74 -7.84 17.35
CA ASP A 88 2.18 -7.72 17.18
C ASP A 88 2.59 -6.86 15.99
N GLU A 89 1.64 -6.35 15.19
CA GLU A 89 1.92 -5.47 14.03
C GLU A 89 2.74 -4.26 14.45
N GLN A 90 2.35 -3.56 15.51
CA GLN A 90 3.08 -2.37 15.98
C GLN A 90 4.50 -2.70 16.47
N LYS A 91 4.67 -3.85 17.15
CA LYS A 91 5.98 -4.29 17.64
C LYS A 91 6.89 -4.65 16.46
N PHE A 92 6.34 -5.38 15.50
CA PHE A 92 7.03 -5.74 14.27
C PHE A 92 7.46 -4.50 13.50
N MET A 93 6.56 -3.52 13.33
CA MET A 93 6.89 -2.26 12.66
C MET A 93 8.03 -1.52 13.35
N LYS A 94 7.95 -1.37 14.68
CA LYS A 94 8.98 -0.68 15.46
C LYS A 94 10.34 -1.35 15.30
N GLN A 95 10.40 -2.68 15.38
CA GLN A 95 11.66 -3.42 15.21
C GLN A 95 12.14 -3.40 13.76
N GLY A 96 11.23 -3.53 12.81
CA GLY A 96 11.51 -3.55 11.37
C GLY A 96 11.87 -2.17 10.80
N GLY A 97 11.74 -1.11 11.60
CA GLY A 97 11.97 0.27 11.18
C GLY A 97 10.91 0.77 10.19
N LEU A 98 9.69 0.25 10.29
CA LEU A 98 8.55 0.61 9.44
C LEU A 98 7.68 1.68 10.10
N LYS A 99 7.01 2.45 9.26
CA LYS A 99 5.90 3.33 9.59
C LYS A 99 4.65 2.86 8.86
N SER A 100 3.49 3.30 9.35
CA SER A 100 2.21 3.03 8.71
C SER A 100 1.41 4.29 8.52
N GLU A 101 0.59 4.29 7.49
CA GLU A 101 -0.43 5.31 7.29
C GLU A 101 -1.74 4.89 7.98
N PRO A 102 -2.52 5.85 8.53
CA PRO A 102 -3.83 5.55 9.09
C PRO A 102 -4.74 4.78 8.11
N PRO A 103 -5.58 3.85 8.58
CA PRO A 103 -6.50 3.14 7.69
C PRO A 103 -7.48 4.10 6.99
N ALA A 104 -7.32 4.27 5.68
CA ALA A 104 -8.21 5.05 4.83
C ALA A 104 -8.06 4.66 3.34
N SER A 105 -9.05 5.02 2.52
CA SER A 105 -8.92 5.04 1.05
C SER A 105 -8.31 6.37 0.61
N TYR A 106 -7.02 6.33 0.27
CA TYR A 106 -6.29 7.51 -0.18
C TYR A 106 -6.46 7.76 -1.68
N MET A 107 -6.24 9.02 -2.08
CA MET A 107 -6.18 9.41 -3.50
C MET A 107 -4.97 8.77 -4.19
N LEU A 108 -5.07 8.51 -5.49
CA LEU A 108 -3.97 7.92 -6.27
C LEU A 108 -2.65 8.69 -6.17
N ILE A 109 -2.72 10.02 -6.04
CA ILE A 109 -1.54 10.88 -5.88
C ILE A 109 -0.76 10.56 -4.60
N ALA A 110 -1.43 10.18 -3.51
CA ALA A 110 -0.77 9.81 -2.25
C ALA A 110 0.12 8.58 -2.45
N TYR A 111 -0.34 7.58 -3.18
CA TYR A 111 0.46 6.39 -3.51
C TYR A 111 1.66 6.75 -4.38
N ALA A 112 1.48 7.62 -5.38
CA ALA A 112 2.59 8.11 -6.19
C ALA A 112 3.63 8.85 -5.34
N ASP A 113 3.18 9.64 -4.36
CA ASP A 113 4.04 10.41 -3.49
C ASP A 113 4.77 9.54 -2.47
N TRP A 114 4.14 8.53 -1.89
CA TRP A 114 4.83 7.56 -1.05
C TRP A 114 5.89 6.78 -1.81
N LEU A 115 5.61 6.39 -3.07
CA LEU A 115 6.60 5.72 -3.91
C LEU A 115 7.83 6.59 -4.18
N LYS A 116 7.64 7.91 -4.34
CA LYS A 116 8.75 8.87 -4.53
C LYS A 116 9.50 9.14 -3.23
N GLN A 117 8.80 9.28 -2.11
CA GLN A 117 9.37 9.71 -0.83
C GLN A 117 9.99 8.57 -0.03
N HIS A 118 9.40 7.39 -0.07
CA HIS A 118 9.75 6.25 0.79
C HIS A 118 10.22 5.03 0.01
N GLY A 119 10.03 5.00 -1.31
CA GLY A 119 10.32 3.83 -2.13
C GLY A 119 9.17 2.82 -2.11
N PRO A 120 9.44 1.50 -2.10
CA PRO A 120 8.40 0.49 -2.22
C PRO A 120 7.47 0.52 -1.01
N VAL A 121 6.17 0.36 -1.25
CA VAL A 121 5.14 0.43 -0.20
C VAL A 121 4.50 -0.93 0.00
N TRP A 122 4.55 -1.46 1.21
CA TRP A 122 3.81 -2.67 1.57
C TRP A 122 2.34 -2.33 1.66
N ILE A 123 1.52 -3.02 0.88
CA ILE A 123 0.07 -2.92 0.93
C ILE A 123 -0.56 -4.25 1.36
N VAL A 124 -1.50 -4.20 2.30
CA VAL A 124 -2.34 -5.33 2.70
C VAL A 124 -3.72 -5.18 2.08
N THR A 125 -4.15 -6.22 1.38
CA THR A 125 -5.50 -6.30 0.79
C THR A 125 -6.23 -7.54 1.28
N GLY A 126 -7.56 -7.48 1.30
CA GLY A 126 -8.39 -8.63 1.63
C GLY A 126 -8.44 -9.67 0.52
N GLY A 127 -8.07 -10.90 0.83
CA GLY A 127 -8.10 -12.05 -0.06
C GLY A 127 -9.09 -13.12 0.38
N LEU A 128 -9.34 -14.10 -0.51
CA LEU A 128 -10.24 -15.23 -0.26
C LEU A 128 -9.78 -16.14 0.89
N ARG A 129 -8.50 -16.09 1.24
CA ARG A 129 -7.87 -16.91 2.31
C ARG A 129 -7.37 -16.06 3.48
N GLY A 130 -7.89 -14.83 3.61
CA GLY A 130 -7.43 -13.85 4.59
C GLY A 130 -6.59 -12.73 3.96
N ARG A 131 -5.92 -11.97 4.82
CA ARG A 131 -5.13 -10.78 4.46
C ARG A 131 -3.89 -11.17 3.65
N HIS A 132 -3.61 -10.43 2.59
CA HIS A 132 -2.45 -10.67 1.73
C HIS A 132 -1.57 -9.43 1.61
N ALA A 133 -0.31 -9.56 2.00
CA ALA A 133 0.71 -8.52 1.86
C ALA A 133 1.30 -8.57 0.44
N ARG A 134 1.35 -7.42 -0.23
CA ARG A 134 1.95 -7.23 -1.56
C ARG A 134 2.83 -6.00 -1.54
N LEU A 135 3.82 -5.92 -2.42
CA LEU A 135 4.72 -4.78 -2.49
C LEU A 135 4.37 -3.90 -3.68
N LEU A 136 3.86 -2.69 -3.44
CA LEU A 136 3.67 -1.68 -4.46
C LEU A 136 5.04 -1.08 -4.82
N THR A 137 5.36 -1.11 -6.12
CA THR A 137 6.66 -0.70 -6.65
C THR A 137 6.56 0.35 -7.74
N GLY A 138 5.35 0.63 -8.22
CA GLY A 138 5.12 1.64 -9.22
C GLY A 138 3.64 1.94 -9.44
N ILE A 139 3.41 3.01 -10.18
CA ILE A 139 2.10 3.47 -10.64
C ILE A 139 2.26 3.95 -12.09
N ASP A 140 1.32 3.61 -12.97
CA ASP A 140 1.41 3.88 -14.40
C ASP A 140 0.02 4.26 -14.93
N GLY A 141 -0.11 5.41 -15.58
CA GLY A 141 -1.41 5.91 -16.05
C GLY A 141 -1.50 7.43 -16.14
N ASP A 142 -2.74 7.92 -16.28
CA ASP A 142 -3.03 9.36 -16.43
C ASP A 142 -3.58 10.03 -15.15
N GLY A 143 -3.71 9.26 -14.06
CA GLY A 143 -4.26 9.71 -12.78
C GLY A 143 -5.77 9.50 -12.62
N THR A 144 -6.45 8.90 -13.60
CA THR A 144 -7.83 8.43 -13.46
C THR A 144 -7.88 6.97 -13.03
N TYR A 145 -8.88 6.58 -12.23
CA TYR A 145 -9.01 5.20 -11.72
C TYR A 145 -9.17 4.14 -12.82
N ASP A 146 -9.73 4.52 -13.97
CA ASP A 146 -9.98 3.59 -15.08
C ASP A 146 -8.75 3.39 -15.99
N LYS A 147 -7.78 4.31 -15.93
CA LYS A 147 -6.58 4.30 -16.78
C LYS A 147 -5.27 4.37 -16.00
N THR A 148 -5.33 4.05 -14.71
CA THR A 148 -4.15 3.95 -13.84
C THR A 148 -4.03 2.53 -13.32
N ASP A 149 -2.86 1.94 -13.50
CA ASP A 149 -2.46 0.66 -12.96
C ASP A 149 -1.44 0.86 -11.83
N PHE A 150 -1.62 0.11 -10.76
CA PHE A 150 -0.59 -0.12 -9.76
C PHE A 150 0.28 -1.31 -10.16
N ILE A 151 1.58 -1.19 -9.92
CA ILE A 151 2.58 -2.22 -10.24
C ILE A 151 3.04 -2.85 -8.93
N PHE A 152 2.64 -4.10 -8.72
CA PHE A 152 2.95 -4.85 -7.51
C PHE A 152 3.96 -5.95 -7.78
N ILE A 153 4.80 -6.26 -6.81
CA ILE A 153 5.39 -7.59 -6.66
C ILE A 153 4.46 -8.40 -5.74
N ASP A 154 3.98 -9.53 -6.22
CA ASP A 154 3.12 -10.43 -5.46
C ASP A 154 3.95 -11.59 -4.88
N PRO A 155 4.09 -11.70 -3.55
CA PRO A 155 4.87 -12.78 -2.95
C PRO A 155 4.23 -14.16 -3.14
N ALA A 156 2.93 -14.27 -3.42
CA ALA A 156 2.30 -15.58 -3.65
C ALA A 156 2.90 -16.28 -4.89
N THR A 157 3.30 -15.50 -5.90
CA THR A 157 3.90 -15.99 -7.15
C THR A 157 5.37 -15.63 -7.30
N GLY A 158 5.85 -14.61 -6.58
CA GLY A 158 7.17 -14.02 -6.77
C GLY A 158 7.28 -13.18 -8.05
N THR A 159 6.17 -12.75 -8.63
CA THR A 159 6.15 -12.06 -9.93
C THR A 159 5.64 -10.63 -9.82
N THR A 160 6.06 -9.77 -10.75
CA THR A 160 5.47 -8.45 -10.94
C THR A 160 4.13 -8.56 -11.67
N VAL A 161 3.11 -7.85 -11.17
CA VAL A 161 1.76 -7.80 -11.74
C VAL A 161 1.29 -6.35 -11.84
N LYS A 162 0.57 -6.01 -12.91
CA LYS A 162 -0.20 -4.77 -12.99
C LYS A 162 -1.63 -5.01 -12.53
N GLU A 163 -2.15 -4.10 -11.74
CA GLU A 163 -3.54 -4.10 -11.29
C GLU A 163 -4.15 -2.72 -11.43
N ASN A 164 -5.23 -2.63 -12.20
CA ASN A 164 -5.99 -1.40 -12.34
C ASN A 164 -6.44 -0.85 -10.98
N ALA A 165 -6.35 0.47 -10.82
CA ALA A 165 -6.68 1.19 -9.60
C ALA A 165 -8.08 0.89 -9.09
N ARG A 166 -9.11 0.87 -9.94
CA ARG A 166 -10.49 0.54 -9.51
C ARG A 166 -10.55 -0.85 -8.88
N LYS A 167 -9.96 -1.84 -9.55
CA LYS A 167 -9.90 -3.22 -9.06
C LYS A 167 -9.12 -3.33 -7.75
N PHE A 168 -8.04 -2.55 -7.61
CA PHE A 168 -7.30 -2.46 -6.36
C PHE A 168 -8.17 -1.94 -5.21
N PHE A 169 -8.86 -0.81 -5.39
CA PHE A 169 -9.70 -0.23 -4.31
C PHE A 169 -10.85 -1.16 -3.92
N ASP A 170 -11.47 -1.86 -4.88
CA ASP A 170 -12.50 -2.86 -4.59
C ASP A 170 -12.00 -3.96 -3.64
N LYS A 171 -10.72 -4.35 -3.75
CA LYS A 171 -10.08 -5.34 -2.86
C LYS A 171 -9.60 -4.71 -1.56
N TYR A 172 -8.98 -3.54 -1.63
CA TYR A 172 -8.40 -2.84 -0.49
C TYR A 172 -9.47 -2.47 0.54
N GLU A 173 -10.61 -1.95 0.07
CA GLU A 173 -11.74 -1.55 0.93
C GLU A 173 -12.53 -2.73 1.51
N ARG A 174 -12.27 -3.95 1.03
CA ARG A 174 -12.90 -5.15 1.57
C ARG A 174 -12.57 -5.36 3.04
N GLU A 175 -11.35 -5.02 3.46
CA GLU A 175 -10.94 -5.13 4.87
C GLU A 175 -11.79 -4.22 5.77
N ALA A 176 -11.98 -2.96 5.38
CA ALA A 176 -12.85 -2.04 6.10
C ALA A 176 -14.32 -2.53 6.15
N LYS A 177 -14.83 -3.10 5.05
CA LYS A 177 -16.17 -3.68 5.00
C LYS A 177 -16.31 -4.85 5.96
N LEU A 178 -15.35 -5.77 5.98
CA LEU A 178 -15.33 -6.91 6.90
C LEU A 178 -15.21 -6.44 8.35
N ALA A 179 -14.41 -5.39 8.59
CA ALA A 179 -14.28 -4.81 9.92
C ALA A 179 -15.56 -4.29 10.50
N ASN A 180 -16.31 -3.56 9.69
CA ASN A 180 -17.61 -3.09 10.09
C ASN A 180 -18.61 -4.24 10.30
N ILE A 181 -18.58 -5.29 9.46
CA ILE A 181 -19.48 -6.45 9.56
C ILE A 181 -19.22 -7.26 10.84
N TYR A 182 -17.96 -7.51 11.16
CA TYR A 182 -17.57 -8.36 12.30
C TYR A 182 -17.29 -7.58 13.59
N ASN A 183 -17.41 -6.24 13.54
CA ASN A 183 -17.15 -5.34 14.67
C ASN A 183 -15.75 -5.55 15.30
N TRP A 184 -14.74 -5.72 14.45
CA TRP A 184 -13.33 -5.74 14.87
C TRP A 184 -12.65 -4.39 14.58
N GLU A 185 -11.46 -4.15 15.15
CA GLU A 185 -10.65 -3.01 14.74
C GLU A 185 -10.09 -3.20 13.34
N LEU A 186 -10.08 -2.13 12.53
CA LEU A 186 -9.49 -2.17 11.20
C LEU A 186 -7.97 -2.22 11.32
N HIS A 187 -7.39 -3.27 10.75
CA HIS A 187 -5.94 -3.46 10.72
C HIS A 187 -5.21 -2.42 9.86
N LEU A 188 -3.92 -2.25 10.13
CA LEU A 188 -3.05 -1.42 9.31
C LEU A 188 -2.87 -2.06 7.93
N GLN A 189 -2.95 -1.24 6.88
CA GLN A 189 -2.91 -1.73 5.49
C GLN A 189 -1.77 -1.17 4.66
N ILE A 190 -1.11 -0.10 5.10
CA ILE A 190 -0.08 0.61 4.33
C ILE A 190 1.14 0.75 5.23
N PHE A 191 2.28 0.24 4.78
CA PHE A 191 3.55 0.34 5.48
C PHE A 191 4.67 0.77 4.54
N HIS A 192 5.60 1.56 5.06
CA HIS A 192 6.79 2.01 4.34
C HIS A 192 7.93 2.25 5.33
N PHE A 193 9.15 2.48 4.83
CA PHE A 193 10.28 2.92 5.67
C PHE A 193 10.21 4.41 6.05
#